data_AF-A0A3N2R0A3-F1
#
_entry.id   AF-A0A3N2R0A3-F1
#
_cell.length_a   1.000
_cell.length_b   1.000
_cell.length_c   1.000
_cell.angle_alpha   90.00
_cell.angle_beta   90.00
_cell.angle_gamma   90.00
#
_symmetry.space_group_name_H-M   'P 1'
#
loop_
_entity.id
_entity.type
_entity.pdbx_description
1 polymer ?
#
loop_
_entity_poly.entity_id
_entity_poly.type
_entity_poly.pdbx_seq_one_letter_code
_entity_poly.pdbx_strand_id
1 'polypeptide(L)'
;MRNITGKRPKRLQILLIGLFLYGSLSYSLSLAEYALFQLRGEALFSPSLTFTNVNTPELDRLDADCGTQLLPAAGRTPAALGEPVVLRCGRFWPFYRYSIQAPQTRASLDLGDDNNVAIRTVNQVTLALTLLLVALIGVILGLGLARRDARHTLHWSLVTFAASLALAGAYTGVMFMTDPHFGLGW
;
A
#
# COMPACT_ATOMS: atom_id res chain seq x y z
N MET A 1 -26.32 -24.01 31.76
CA MET A 1 -25.53 -23.25 30.77
C MET A 1 -25.73 -21.77 31.04
N ARG A 2 -24.68 -21.04 31.46
CA ARG A 2 -24.79 -19.61 31.79
C ARG A 2 -25.04 -18.81 30.51
N ASN A 3 -26.21 -18.19 30.42
CA ASN A 3 -26.56 -17.22 29.40
C ASN A 3 -25.71 -15.96 29.62
N ILE A 4 -24.55 -15.87 28.95
CA ILE A 4 -23.76 -14.64 28.89
C ILE A 4 -24.39 -13.75 27.81
N THR A 5 -25.60 -13.26 28.06
CA THR A 5 -26.15 -12.09 27.34
C THR A 5 -25.51 -10.82 27.92
N GLY A 6 -24.17 -10.77 27.82
CA GLY A 6 -23.39 -9.62 28.22
C GLY A 6 -23.70 -8.45 27.30
N LYS A 7 -24.48 -7.47 27.78
CA LYS A 7 -24.56 -6.14 27.17
C LYS A 7 -23.14 -5.60 27.10
N ARG A 8 -22.44 -5.79 25.96
CA ARG A 8 -21.15 -5.12 25.73
C ARG A 8 -21.41 -3.62 25.94
N PRO A 9 -20.61 -2.93 26.78
CA PRO A 9 -20.84 -1.53 27.05
C PRO A 9 -20.81 -0.74 25.74
N LYS A 10 -21.86 0.04 25.47
CA LYS A 10 -22.07 0.78 24.20
C LYS A 10 -20.85 1.59 23.77
N ARG A 11 -20.09 2.12 24.75
CA ARG A 11 -18.82 2.83 24.54
C ARG A 11 -17.74 1.92 23.92
N LEU A 12 -17.58 0.69 24.42
CA LEU A 12 -16.61 -0.26 23.88
C LEU A 12 -16.95 -0.64 22.43
N GLN A 13 -18.23 -0.80 22.09
CA GLN A 13 -18.63 -1.09 20.71
C GLN A 13 -18.28 0.04 19.75
N ILE A 14 -18.52 1.29 20.14
CA ILE A 14 -18.17 2.47 19.33
C ILE A 14 -16.66 2.58 19.15
N LEU A 15 -15.88 2.37 20.21
CA LEU A 15 -14.41 2.36 20.14
C LEU A 15 -13.89 1.28 19.19
N LEU A 16 -14.46 0.06 19.25
CA LEU A 16 -14.09 -1.02 18.35
C LEU A 16 -14.47 -0.74 16.89
N ILE A 17 -15.65 -0.17 16.64
CA ILE A 17 -16.03 0.29 15.29
C ILE A 17 -15.01 1.30 14.78
N GLY A 18 -14.69 2.32 15.59
CA GLY A 18 -13.70 3.33 15.23
C GLY A 18 -12.34 2.73 14.91
N LEU A 19 -11.85 1.82 15.77
CA LEU A 19 -10.59 1.11 15.57
C LEU A 19 -10.57 0.30 14.26
N PHE A 20 -11.60 -0.50 14.00
CA PHE A 20 -11.67 -1.35 12.82
C PHE A 20 -11.81 -0.53 11.53
N LEU A 21 -12.64 0.52 11.53
CA LEU A 21 -12.78 1.39 10.37
C LEU A 21 -11.50 2.19 10.10
N TYR A 22 -10.86 2.71 11.14
CA TYR A 22 -9.56 3.39 11.03
C TYR A 22 -8.52 2.45 10.42
N GLY A 23 -8.33 1.26 11.01
CA GLY A 23 -7.39 0.28 10.48
C GLY A 23 -7.70 -0.09 9.03
N SER A 24 -8.96 -0.39 8.72
CA SER A 24 -9.40 -0.76 7.37
C SER A 24 -9.09 0.32 6.33
N LEU A 25 -9.34 1.59 6.67
CA LEU A 25 -9.00 2.74 5.84
C LEU A 25 -7.49 2.89 5.70
N SER A 26 -6.73 2.82 6.80
CA SER A 26 -5.27 2.96 6.78
C SER A 26 -4.59 1.92 5.88
N TYR A 27 -4.95 0.64 6.02
CA TYR A 27 -4.40 -0.43 5.16
C TYR A 27 -4.80 -0.27 3.70
N SER A 28 -6.09 0.02 3.45
CA SER A 28 -6.61 0.13 2.08
C SER A 28 -6.03 1.35 1.34
N LEU A 29 -5.96 2.51 2.01
CA LEU A 29 -5.38 3.72 1.43
C LEU A 29 -3.88 3.58 1.22
N SER A 30 -3.14 2.96 2.15
CA SER A 30 -1.71 2.74 1.98
C SER A 30 -1.40 1.79 0.82
N LEU A 31 -2.19 0.73 0.62
CA LEU A 31 -2.05 -0.14 -0.55
C LEU A 31 -2.45 0.57 -1.84
N ALA A 32 -3.51 1.38 -1.84
CA ALA A 32 -3.92 2.14 -3.02
C ALA A 32 -2.84 3.14 -3.43
N GLU A 33 -2.28 3.85 -2.46
CA GLU A 33 -1.18 4.79 -2.61
C GLU A 33 0.07 4.08 -3.18
N TYR A 34 0.42 2.91 -2.64
CA TYR A 34 1.55 2.12 -3.13
C TYR A 34 1.33 1.61 -4.56
N ALA A 35 0.15 1.07 -4.84
CA ALA A 35 -0.20 0.59 -6.17
C ALA A 35 -0.19 1.73 -7.20
N LEU A 36 -0.69 2.91 -6.82
CA LEU A 36 -0.64 4.10 -7.67
C LEU A 36 0.79 4.53 -7.96
N PHE A 37 1.67 4.52 -6.95
CA PHE A 37 3.08 4.81 -7.17
C PHE A 37 3.73 3.82 -8.11
N GLN A 38 3.48 2.52 -7.96
CA GLN A 38 4.06 1.54 -8.88
C GLN A 38 3.49 1.65 -10.30
N LEU A 39 2.26 2.12 -10.46
CA LEU A 39 1.65 2.35 -11.78
C LEU A 39 2.02 3.69 -12.41
N ARG A 40 2.47 4.67 -11.63
CA ARG A 40 2.78 6.03 -12.11
C ARG A 40 4.25 6.42 -11.99
N GLY A 41 5.06 5.75 -11.18
CA GLY A 41 6.43 6.18 -10.86
C GLY A 41 6.51 7.56 -10.18
N GLU A 42 5.40 8.04 -9.62
CA GLU A 42 5.28 9.38 -9.03
C GLU A 42 4.78 9.27 -7.60
N ALA A 43 5.42 9.97 -6.66
CA ALA A 43 4.92 10.05 -5.30
C ALA A 43 3.73 11.00 -5.21
N LEU A 44 2.70 10.60 -4.45
CA LEU A 44 1.55 11.45 -4.15
C LEU A 44 1.92 12.63 -3.25
N PHE A 45 2.99 12.50 -2.48
CA PHE A 45 3.57 13.54 -1.64
C PHE A 45 4.98 13.88 -2.12
N SER A 46 5.36 15.16 -2.03
CA SER A 46 6.68 15.63 -2.45
C SER A 46 7.82 14.85 -1.77
N PRO A 47 8.92 14.56 -2.48
CA PRO A 47 10.06 13.87 -1.91
C PRO A 47 10.68 14.66 -0.78
N SER A 48 11.08 13.94 0.28
CA SER A 48 11.68 14.51 1.48
C SER A 48 13.14 14.96 1.27
N LEU A 49 13.84 14.32 0.34
CA LEU A 49 15.22 14.59 -0.02
C LEU A 49 15.40 14.44 -1.54
N THR A 50 16.22 15.29 -2.14
CA THR A 50 16.58 15.22 -3.55
C THR A 50 18.10 15.11 -3.68
N PHE A 51 18.54 14.07 -4.36
CA PHE A 51 19.93 13.81 -4.68
C PHE A 51 20.14 14.02 -6.18
N THR A 52 21.02 14.96 -6.55
CA THR A 52 21.32 15.29 -7.96
C THR A 52 22.62 14.67 -8.45
N ASN A 53 23.58 14.45 -7.56
CA ASN A 53 24.85 13.77 -7.85
C ASN A 53 25.19 12.84 -6.69
N VAL A 54 25.17 11.54 -6.93
CA VAL A 54 25.48 10.49 -5.93
C VAL A 54 26.59 9.61 -6.48
N ASN A 55 27.57 9.28 -5.65
CA ASN A 55 28.59 8.31 -6.05
C ASN A 55 28.00 6.89 -6.08
N THR A 56 28.60 5.97 -6.85
CA THR A 56 28.06 4.61 -7.03
C THR A 56 27.83 3.86 -5.71
N PRO A 57 28.74 3.88 -4.71
CA PRO A 57 28.51 3.20 -3.43
C PRO A 57 27.33 3.75 -2.62
N GLU A 58 27.11 5.05 -2.65
CA GLU A 58 25.99 5.70 -1.95
C GLU A 58 24.67 5.44 -2.68
N LEU A 59 24.71 5.32 -4.01
CA LEU A 59 23.57 4.96 -4.84
C LEU A 59 23.10 3.51 -4.60
N ASP A 60 24.03 2.56 -4.53
CA ASP A 60 23.73 1.16 -4.21
C ASP A 60 23.11 1.02 -2.80
N ARG A 61 23.60 1.84 -1.86
CA ARG A 61 23.02 1.91 -0.51
C ARG A 61 21.61 2.48 -0.53
N LEU A 62 21.37 3.55 -1.30
CA LEU A 62 20.03 4.12 -1.46
C LEU A 62 19.06 3.11 -2.07
N ASP A 63 19.47 2.33 -3.08
CA ASP A 63 18.63 1.28 -3.67
C ASP A 63 18.28 0.19 -2.63
N ALA A 64 19.24 -0.19 -1.78
CA ALA A 64 19.00 -1.13 -0.69
C ALA A 64 18.05 -0.57 0.39
N ASP A 65 18.18 0.71 0.74
CA ASP A 65 17.39 1.38 1.78
C ASP A 65 16.00 1.85 1.30
N CYS A 66 15.85 2.07 -0.02
CA CYS A 66 14.70 2.76 -0.62
C CYS A 66 13.91 1.98 -1.66
N GLY A 67 14.29 0.72 -1.92
CA GLY A 67 13.67 -0.08 -2.96
C GLY A 67 13.86 0.50 -4.35
N THR A 68 13.45 -0.26 -5.36
CA THR A 68 13.48 0.21 -6.75
C THR A 68 12.10 0.67 -7.20
N GLN A 69 12.08 1.53 -8.21
CA GLN A 69 10.86 1.93 -8.90
C GLN A 69 10.64 1.03 -10.12
N LEU A 70 9.42 0.50 -10.27
CA LEU A 70 9.11 -0.46 -11.33
C LEU A 70 8.56 0.26 -12.58
N LEU A 71 9.31 1.24 -13.11
CA LEU A 71 8.89 2.02 -14.28
C LEU A 71 8.50 1.17 -15.50
N PRO A 72 9.23 0.09 -15.85
CA PRO A 72 8.84 -0.77 -16.96
C PRO A 72 7.51 -1.49 -16.69
N ALA A 73 7.27 -1.93 -15.45
CA ALA A 73 5.99 -2.53 -15.04
C ALA A 73 4.83 -1.51 -15.09
N ALA A 74 5.11 -0.22 -14.90
CA ALA A 74 4.12 0.83 -15.12
C ALA A 74 3.75 1.03 -16.61
N GLY A 75 4.44 0.34 -17.54
CA GLY A 75 4.34 0.58 -18.97
C GLY A 75 4.97 1.91 -19.38
N ARG A 76 5.88 2.46 -18.56
CA ARG A 76 6.65 3.66 -18.87
C ARG A 76 8.01 3.26 -19.41
N THR A 77 8.49 4.03 -20.40
CA THR A 77 9.89 3.94 -20.81
C THR A 77 10.75 4.29 -19.59
N PRO A 78 11.68 3.42 -19.19
CA PRO A 78 12.56 3.74 -18.10
C PRO A 78 13.32 5.04 -18.37
N ALA A 79 13.47 5.86 -17.34
CA ALA A 79 14.32 7.04 -17.41
C ALA A 79 15.75 6.63 -17.81
N ALA A 80 16.47 7.51 -18.52
CA ALA A 80 17.86 7.23 -18.84
C ALA A 80 18.70 7.15 -17.55
N LEU A 81 19.80 6.39 -17.58
CA LEU A 81 20.71 6.32 -16.43
C LEU A 81 21.14 7.73 -16.02
N GLY A 82 21.02 8.05 -14.72
CA GLY A 82 21.32 9.38 -14.19
C GLY A 82 20.15 10.37 -14.19
N GLU A 83 19.04 10.10 -14.87
CA GLU A 83 17.84 10.94 -14.77
C GLU A 83 17.16 10.80 -13.40
N PRO A 84 16.56 11.87 -12.87
CA PRO A 84 16.00 11.84 -11.53
C PRO A 84 14.71 11.03 -11.46
N VAL A 85 14.65 10.15 -10.46
CA VAL A 85 13.55 9.22 -10.23
C VAL A 85 13.16 9.21 -8.76
N VAL A 86 11.94 8.76 -8.45
CA VAL A 86 11.45 8.74 -7.06
C VAL A 86 11.57 7.34 -6.49
N LEU A 87 12.19 7.22 -5.31
CA LEU A 87 12.35 5.97 -4.56
C LEU A 87 11.62 6.06 -3.20
N ARG A 88 11.32 4.92 -2.56
CA ARG A 88 10.52 4.83 -1.34
C ARG A 88 11.21 4.10 -0.20
N CYS A 89 11.63 4.88 0.80
CA CYS A 89 12.48 4.37 1.87
C CYS A 89 11.74 3.99 3.15
N GLY A 90 12.35 3.04 3.86
CA GLY A 90 11.89 2.58 5.16
C GLY A 90 10.53 1.92 5.06
N ARG A 91 10.46 0.81 4.32
CA ARG A 91 9.23 0.09 4.08
C ARG A 91 8.84 -0.71 5.32
N PHE A 92 7.69 -0.40 5.88
CA PHE A 92 7.08 -1.18 6.95
C PHE A 92 5.60 -1.39 6.62
N TRP A 93 5.32 -2.51 5.99
CA TRP A 93 4.01 -3.08 5.65
C TRP A 93 2.70 -2.33 6.00
N PRO A 94 1.84 -1.95 5.02
CA PRO A 94 2.09 -1.54 3.63
C PRO A 94 2.60 -0.08 3.51
N PHE A 95 3.16 0.46 4.60
CA PHE A 95 3.61 1.83 4.68
C PHE A 95 5.06 1.97 4.21
N TYR A 96 5.40 3.19 3.83
CA TYR A 96 6.76 3.65 3.61
C TYR A 96 6.97 4.86 4.52
N ARG A 97 8.21 5.11 4.92
CA ARG A 97 8.52 6.19 5.85
C ARG A 97 8.65 7.53 5.14
N TYR A 98 9.28 7.55 3.97
CA TYR A 98 9.48 8.74 3.16
C TYR A 98 9.82 8.39 1.71
N SER A 99 9.67 9.35 0.80
CA SER A 99 10.17 9.27 -0.57
C SER A 99 11.42 10.15 -0.74
N ILE A 100 12.30 9.74 -1.63
CA ILE A 100 13.45 10.54 -2.07
C ILE A 100 13.45 10.64 -3.59
N GLN A 101 14.12 11.64 -4.12
CA GLN A 101 14.46 11.71 -5.53
C GLN A 101 15.95 11.40 -5.68
N ALA A 102 16.30 10.42 -6.49
CA ALA A 102 17.68 9.99 -6.73
C ALA A 102 17.91 9.71 -8.23
N PRO A 103 19.16 9.66 -8.71
CA PRO A 103 19.43 9.30 -10.10
C PRO A 103 19.03 7.85 -10.42
N GLN A 104 18.50 7.60 -11.62
CA GLN A 104 18.08 6.28 -12.07
C GLN A 104 19.26 5.30 -12.14
N THR A 105 19.05 4.10 -11.62
CA THR A 105 20.06 3.04 -11.54
C THR A 105 19.69 1.85 -12.45
N ARG A 106 20.63 0.91 -12.62
CA ARG A 106 20.36 -0.33 -13.36
C ARG A 106 19.39 -1.27 -12.64
N ALA A 107 19.31 -1.21 -11.31
CA ALA A 107 18.40 -2.06 -10.54
C ALA A 107 16.92 -1.80 -10.85
N SER A 108 16.59 -0.60 -11.34
CA SER A 108 15.24 -0.25 -11.81
C SER A 108 14.96 -0.65 -13.27
N LEU A 109 15.96 -1.19 -13.99
CA LEU A 109 15.89 -1.55 -15.41
C LEU A 109 15.84 -3.08 -15.65
N ASP A 110 16.13 -3.89 -14.65
CA ASP A 110 16.43 -5.33 -14.83
C ASP A 110 15.19 -6.25 -14.75
N LEU A 111 14.01 -5.75 -15.14
CA LEU A 111 12.77 -6.50 -15.12
C LEU A 111 12.43 -7.06 -16.50
N GLY A 112 12.26 -8.39 -16.59
CA GLY A 112 11.74 -9.05 -17.78
C GLY A 112 10.30 -8.65 -18.10
N ASP A 113 9.90 -8.78 -19.37
CA ASP A 113 8.55 -8.43 -19.84
C ASP A 113 7.43 -9.15 -19.07
N ASP A 114 7.64 -10.43 -18.73
CA ASP A 114 6.67 -11.23 -17.96
C ASP A 114 6.49 -10.69 -16.53
N ASN A 115 7.59 -10.30 -15.86
CA ASN A 115 7.53 -9.66 -14.55
C ASN A 115 6.81 -8.32 -14.64
N ASN A 116 7.10 -7.52 -15.67
CA ASN A 116 6.47 -6.22 -15.87
C ASN A 116 4.95 -6.34 -16.01
N VAL A 117 4.46 -7.28 -16.84
CA VAL A 117 3.03 -7.53 -17.00
C VAL A 117 2.41 -8.01 -15.68
N ALA A 118 3.04 -8.98 -15.01
CA ALA A 118 2.53 -9.52 -13.74
C ALA A 118 2.41 -8.43 -12.66
N ILE A 119 3.49 -7.66 -12.44
CA ILE A 119 3.53 -6.56 -11.46
C ILE A 119 2.47 -5.52 -11.79
N ARG A 120 2.31 -5.14 -13.06
CA ARG A 120 1.27 -4.20 -13.50
C ARG A 120 -0.12 -4.70 -13.14
N THR A 121 -0.41 -5.94 -13.50
CA THR A 121 -1.72 -6.57 -13.25
C THR A 121 -2.00 -6.65 -11.76
N VAL A 122 -1.03 -7.08 -10.94
CA VAL A 122 -1.16 -7.15 -9.48
C VAL A 122 -1.48 -5.78 -8.88
N ASN A 123 -0.76 -4.73 -9.30
CA ASN A 123 -1.01 -3.37 -8.82
C ASN A 123 -2.38 -2.82 -9.27
N GLN A 124 -2.81 -3.07 -10.51
CA GLN A 124 -4.13 -2.67 -11.00
C GLN A 124 -5.28 -3.36 -10.24
N VAL A 125 -5.17 -4.68 -10.05
CA VAL A 125 -6.16 -5.47 -9.30
C VAL A 125 -6.20 -5.00 -7.84
N THR A 126 -5.05 -4.79 -7.22
CA THR A 126 -4.95 -4.30 -5.84
C THR A 126 -5.55 -2.92 -5.69
N LEU A 127 -5.30 -2.01 -6.63
CA LEU A 127 -5.92 -0.69 -6.65
C LEU A 127 -7.45 -0.78 -6.77
N ALA A 128 -7.97 -1.62 -7.65
CA ALA A 128 -9.42 -1.81 -7.79
C ALA A 128 -10.06 -2.36 -6.50
N LEU A 129 -9.43 -3.38 -5.88
CA LEU A 129 -9.93 -4.00 -4.65
C LEU A 129 -9.85 -3.06 -3.44
N THR A 130 -8.79 -2.26 -3.32
CA THR A 130 -8.66 -1.26 -2.26
C THR A 130 -9.69 -0.15 -2.39
N LEU A 131 -9.94 0.36 -3.61
CA LEU A 131 -10.99 1.34 -3.86
C LEU A 131 -12.38 0.79 -3.53
N LEU A 132 -12.65 -0.48 -3.87
CA LEU A 132 -13.88 -1.16 -3.48
C LEU A 132 -14.03 -1.24 -1.95
N LEU A 133 -12.96 -1.59 -1.22
CA LEU A 133 -12.98 -1.61 0.24
C LEU A 133 -13.25 -0.22 0.83
N VAL A 134 -12.62 0.83 0.30
CA VAL A 134 -12.88 2.22 0.71
C VAL A 134 -14.35 2.61 0.48
N ALA A 135 -14.91 2.24 -0.68
CA ALA A 135 -16.32 2.48 -0.98
C ALA A 135 -17.25 1.75 0.01
N LEU A 136 -16.96 0.48 0.32
CA LEU A 136 -17.72 -0.31 1.31
C LEU A 136 -17.64 0.30 2.71
N ILE A 137 -16.48 0.81 3.12
CA ILE A 137 -16.32 1.55 4.38
C ILE A 137 -17.21 2.80 4.40
N GLY A 138 -17.23 3.57 3.30
CA GLY A 138 -18.12 4.72 3.14
C GLY A 138 -19.60 4.35 3.29
N VAL A 139 -20.01 3.23 2.71
CA VAL A 139 -21.38 2.69 2.85
C VAL A 139 -21.68 2.28 4.29
N ILE A 140 -20.74 1.60 4.97
CA ILE A 140 -20.91 1.20 6.38
C ILE A 140 -21.06 2.42 7.28
N LEU A 141 -20.27 3.47 7.05
CA LEU A 141 -20.38 4.74 7.78
C LEU A 141 -21.73 5.41 7.50
N GLY A 142 -22.12 5.55 6.23
CA GLY A 142 -23.38 6.20 5.84
C GLY A 142 -24.61 5.46 6.40
N LEU A 143 -24.67 4.14 6.23
CA LEU A 143 -25.76 3.33 6.76
C LEU A 143 -25.74 3.21 8.29
N GLY A 144 -24.55 3.16 8.90
CA GLY A 144 -24.40 3.13 10.35
C GLY A 144 -24.90 4.41 11.01
N LEU A 145 -24.62 5.57 10.41
CA LEU A 145 -25.14 6.87 10.84
C LEU A 145 -26.67 6.96 10.66
N ALA A 146 -27.18 6.51 9.51
CA ALA A 146 -28.61 6.57 9.20
C ALA A 146 -29.46 5.63 10.06
N ARG A 147 -29.01 4.38 10.26
CA ARG A 147 -29.80 3.32 10.92
C ARG A 147 -29.53 3.22 12.42
N ARG A 148 -28.45 3.82 12.94
CA ARG A 148 -28.02 3.76 14.36
C ARG A 148 -27.88 2.32 14.91
N ASP A 149 -27.65 1.33 14.04
CA ASP A 149 -27.48 -0.07 14.42
C ASP A 149 -26.00 -0.40 14.69
N ALA A 150 -25.60 -0.22 15.94
CA ALA A 150 -24.22 -0.45 16.37
C ALA A 150 -23.76 -1.91 16.20
N ARG A 151 -24.67 -2.90 16.26
CA ARG A 151 -24.28 -4.31 16.19
C ARG A 151 -23.91 -4.69 14.76
N HIS A 152 -24.73 -4.26 13.81
CA HIS A 152 -24.47 -4.48 12.39
C HIS A 152 -23.22 -3.72 11.94
N THR A 153 -23.08 -2.44 12.31
CA THR A 153 -21.88 -1.65 12.00
C THR A 153 -20.62 -2.27 12.58
N LEU A 154 -20.66 -2.79 13.82
CA LEU A 154 -19.52 -3.49 14.41
C LEU A 154 -19.11 -4.72 13.61
N HIS A 155 -20.08 -5.57 13.23
CA HIS A 155 -19.79 -6.77 12.44
C HIS A 155 -19.13 -6.41 11.10
N TRP A 156 -19.71 -5.49 10.34
CA TRP A 156 -19.15 -5.11 9.04
C TRP A 156 -17.84 -4.34 9.13
N SER A 157 -17.63 -3.53 10.17
CA SER A 157 -16.33 -2.89 10.40
C SER A 157 -15.23 -3.92 10.65
N LEU A 158 -15.52 -4.99 11.40
CA LEU A 158 -14.58 -6.09 11.63
C LEU A 158 -14.30 -6.87 10.33
N VAL A 159 -15.34 -7.14 9.53
CA VAL A 159 -15.19 -7.85 8.25
C VAL A 159 -14.33 -7.04 7.28
N THR A 160 -14.56 -5.73 7.14
CA THR A 160 -13.74 -4.89 6.25
C THR A 160 -12.32 -4.75 6.77
N PHE A 161 -12.12 -4.64 8.08
CA PHE A 161 -10.79 -4.67 8.68
C PHE A 161 -10.03 -5.97 8.36
N ALA A 162 -10.64 -7.12 8.60
CA ALA A 162 -10.05 -8.42 8.28
C ALA A 162 -9.76 -8.57 6.78
N ALA A 163 -10.68 -8.11 5.91
CA ALA A 163 -10.47 -8.11 4.47
C ALA A 163 -9.30 -7.20 4.03
N SER A 164 -9.16 -6.02 4.64
CA SER A 164 -8.04 -5.11 4.35
C SER A 164 -6.69 -5.71 4.73
N LEU A 165 -6.62 -6.40 5.87
CA LEU A 165 -5.43 -7.13 6.32
C LEU A 165 -5.12 -8.31 5.41
N ALA A 166 -6.14 -9.09 5.03
CA ALA A 166 -5.98 -10.22 4.12
C ALA A 166 -5.48 -9.75 2.74
N LEU A 167 -6.01 -8.63 2.24
CA LEU A 167 -5.55 -8.02 0.98
C LEU A 167 -4.10 -7.55 1.08
N ALA A 168 -3.70 -6.92 2.19
CA ALA A 168 -2.30 -6.55 2.43
C ALA A 168 -1.37 -7.78 2.48
N GLY A 169 -1.83 -8.84 3.17
CA GLY A 169 -1.26 -10.19 3.18
C GLY A 169 -0.98 -10.73 1.78
N ALA A 170 -2.05 -10.88 1.02
CA ALA A 170 -2.01 -11.43 -0.32
C ALA A 170 -1.14 -10.60 -1.26
N TYR A 171 -1.30 -9.26 -1.25
CA TYR A 171 -0.49 -8.36 -2.06
C TYR A 171 1.00 -8.57 -1.82
N THR A 172 1.39 -8.64 -0.56
CA THR A 172 2.80 -8.75 -0.16
C THR A 172 3.37 -10.10 -0.52
N GLY A 173 2.64 -11.18 -0.23
CA GLY A 173 3.04 -12.53 -0.62
C GLY A 173 3.22 -12.67 -2.13
N VAL A 174 2.26 -12.17 -2.92
CA VAL A 174 2.34 -12.18 -4.38
C VAL A 174 3.53 -11.36 -4.87
N MET A 175 3.72 -10.15 -4.36
CA MET A 175 4.81 -9.29 -4.80
C MET A 175 6.20 -9.85 -4.49
N PHE A 176 6.40 -10.52 -3.35
CA PHE A 176 7.65 -11.25 -3.07
C PHE A 176 7.94 -12.36 -4.08
N MET A 177 6.92 -12.90 -4.75
CA MET A 177 7.08 -13.92 -5.79
C MET A 177 7.24 -13.33 -7.18
N THR A 178 6.60 -12.20 -7.48
CA THR A 178 6.56 -11.61 -8.83
C THR A 178 7.64 -10.57 -9.08
N ASP A 179 8.07 -9.85 -8.04
CA ASP A 179 9.01 -8.75 -8.15
C ASP A 179 10.31 -9.10 -7.38
N PRO A 180 11.42 -9.35 -8.09
CA PRO A 180 12.70 -9.71 -7.47
C PRO A 180 13.29 -8.56 -6.63
N HIS A 181 12.86 -7.33 -6.88
CA HIS A 181 13.29 -6.15 -6.15
C HIS A 181 12.36 -5.78 -5.00
N PHE A 182 11.26 -6.50 -4.82
CA PHE A 182 10.27 -6.15 -3.80
C PHE A 182 10.82 -6.17 -2.38
N GLY A 183 11.83 -7.02 -2.12
CA GLY A 183 12.51 -7.15 -0.84
C GLY A 183 13.47 -6.01 -0.52
N LEU A 184 13.76 -5.13 -1.47
CA LEU A 184 14.59 -3.94 -1.23
C LEU A 184 13.79 -2.89 -0.43
N GLY A 185 14.48 -2.16 0.44
CA GLY A 185 13.90 -1.15 1.32
C GLY A 185 13.07 -1.68 2.50
N TRP A 186 13.02 -3.01 2.70
CA TRP A 186 12.42 -3.67 3.88
C TRP A 186 13.35 -3.68 5.10
#